data_AF-A0A8T3P7R4-F1
#
_entry.id   AF-A0A8T3P7R4-F1
#
_cell.length_a   1.000
_cell.length_b   1.000
_cell.length_c   1.000
_cell.angle_alpha   90.00
_cell.angle_beta   90.00
_cell.angle_gamma   90.00
#
_symmetry.space_group_name_H-M   'P 1'
#
loop_
_entity.id
_entity.type
_entity.pdbx_description
1 polymer ?
#
loop_
_entity_poly.entity_id
_entity_poly.type
_entity_poly.pdbx_seq_one_letter_code
_entity_poly.pdbx_strand_id
1 'polypeptide(L)' 'VIAGGSVRAVVEAAGIRDILSKSLGSTNPVNLVRATVEGLRALHSAEELSARRGRPVRSVISGQPTSEASGGR' A
#
# COMPACT_ATOMS: atom_id res chain seq x y z
N VAL A 1 -3.68 9.37 -9.49
CA VAL A 1 -4.61 8.29 -9.06
C VAL A 1 -5.36 7.63 -10.21
N ILE A 2 -5.11 6.33 -10.44
CA ILE A 2 -5.87 5.49 -11.40
C ILE A 2 -6.74 4.52 -10.60
N ALA A 3 -8.01 4.88 -10.42
CA ALA A 3 -8.97 4.14 -9.59
C ALA A 3 -10.41 4.41 -10.02
N GLY A 4 -11.34 3.50 -9.68
CA GLY A 4 -12.79 3.74 -9.81
C GLY A 4 -13.30 4.77 -8.80
N GLY A 5 -14.44 5.41 -9.06
CA GLY A 5 -14.93 6.58 -8.30
C GLY A 5 -14.95 6.39 -6.77
N SER A 6 -15.52 5.29 -6.27
CA SER A 6 -15.59 5.02 -4.84
C SER A 6 -14.22 4.84 -4.19
N VAL A 7 -13.30 4.15 -4.87
CA VAL A 7 -11.93 3.92 -4.40
C VAL A 7 -11.14 5.23 -4.47
N ARG A 8 -11.27 5.98 -5.57
CA ARG A 8 -10.62 7.28 -5.80
C ARG A 8 -10.91 8.25 -4.67
N ALA A 9 -12.19 8.40 -4.29
CA ALA A 9 -12.59 9.30 -3.20
C ALA A 9 -11.89 8.99 -1.88
N VAL A 10 -11.74 7.70 -1.54
CA VAL A 10 -11.07 7.26 -0.31
C VAL A 10 -9.57 7.54 -0.37
N VAL A 11 -8.89 7.14 -1.45
CA VAL A 11 -7.43 7.25 -1.53
C VAL A 11 -6.96 8.70 -1.68
N GLU A 12 -7.73 9.55 -2.37
CA GLU A 12 -7.45 10.99 -2.45
C GLU A 12 -7.63 11.67 -1.08
N ALA A 13 -8.69 11.31 -0.34
CA ALA A 13 -8.89 11.79 1.03
C ALA A 13 -7.79 11.34 1.99
N ALA A 14 -7.20 10.17 1.75
CA ALA A 14 -6.04 9.66 2.48
C ALA A 14 -4.70 10.33 2.08
N GLY A 15 -4.71 11.25 1.10
CA GLY A 15 -3.51 11.96 0.63
C GLY A 15 -2.65 11.17 -0.36
N ILE A 16 -3.15 10.06 -0.90
CA ILE A 16 -2.41 9.22 -1.85
C ILE A 16 -2.51 9.84 -3.25
N ARG A 17 -1.36 10.21 -3.82
CA ARG A 17 -1.25 10.85 -5.13
C ARG A 17 -1.10 9.83 -6.27
N ASP A 18 -0.25 8.85 -6.05
CA ASP A 18 0.16 7.87 -7.06
C ASP A 18 -0.18 6.45 -6.60
N ILE A 19 -1.23 5.90 -7.23
CA ILE A 19 -1.71 4.55 -7.00
C ILE A 19 -2.46 4.05 -8.24
N LEU A 20 -2.30 2.76 -8.51
CA LEU A 20 -3.10 2.01 -9.48
C LEU A 20 -3.97 1.03 -8.70
N SER A 21 -5.26 0.97 -9.04
CA SER A 21 -6.18 0.01 -8.43
C SER A 21 -7.16 -0.56 -9.45
N LYS A 22 -7.69 -1.74 -9.15
CA LYS A 22 -8.78 -2.36 -9.88
C LYS A 22 -9.75 -2.98 -8.88
N SER A 23 -11.04 -2.69 -9.04
CA SER A 23 -12.09 -3.36 -8.29
C SER A 23 -12.31 -4.76 -8.86
N LEU A 24 -12.16 -5.79 -8.01
CA LEU A 24 -12.38 -7.19 -8.34
C LEU A 24 -13.54 -7.73 -7.49
N GLY A 25 -14.42 -8.54 -8.09
CA GLY A 25 -15.61 -9.07 -7.41
C GLY A 25 -16.79 -8.10 -7.43
N SER A 26 -17.24 -7.66 -6.26
CA SER A 26 -18.42 -6.78 -6.14
C SER A 26 -18.13 -5.36 -6.64
N THR A 27 -19.07 -4.78 -7.38
CA THR A 27 -19.02 -3.39 -7.85
C THR A 27 -19.88 -2.43 -7.03
N ASN A 28 -20.52 -2.91 -5.95
CA ASN A 28 -21.33 -2.07 -5.07
C ASN A 28 -20.44 -1.01 -4.38
N PRO A 29 -20.73 0.30 -4.52
CA PRO A 29 -19.93 1.37 -3.94
C PRO A 29 -19.64 1.23 -2.45
N VAL A 30 -20.61 0.78 -1.65
CA VAL A 30 -20.44 0.61 -0.19
C VAL A 30 -19.40 -0.46 0.12
N ASN A 31 -19.46 -1.59 -0.60
CA ASN A 31 -18.51 -2.68 -0.44
C ASN A 31 -17.11 -2.28 -0.93
N LEU A 32 -17.04 -1.51 -2.02
CA LEU A 32 -15.77 -1.01 -2.53
C LEU A 32 -15.07 -0.07 -1.54
N VAL A 33 -15.81 0.83 -0.90
CA VAL A 33 -15.25 1.71 0.14
C VAL A 33 -14.75 0.88 1.32
N ARG A 34 -15.55 -0.08 1.83
CA ARG A 34 -15.15 -0.96 2.93
C ARG A 34 -13.89 -1.76 2.60
N ALA A 35 -13.86 -2.40 1.43
CA ALA A 35 -12.70 -3.17 0.96
C ALA A 35 -11.46 -2.28 0.78
N THR A 36 -11.62 -1.03 0.34
CA THR A 36 -10.51 -0.07 0.22
C THR A 36 -9.93 0.27 1.59
N VAL A 37 -10.79 0.57 2.56
CA VAL A 37 -10.36 0.88 3.94
C VAL A 37 -9.66 -0.33 4.58
N GLU A 38 -10.21 -1.53 4.42
CA GLU A 38 -9.58 -2.76 4.90
C GLU A 38 -8.22 -3.02 4.23
N GLY A 39 -8.13 -2.84 2.91
CA GLY A 39 -6.88 -2.97 2.17
C GLY A 39 -5.81 -2.00 2.66
N LEU A 40 -6.16 -0.73 2.91
CA LEU A 40 -5.24 0.27 3.47
C LEU A 40 -4.78 -0.09 4.88
N ARG A 41 -5.67 -0.64 5.72
CA ARG A 41 -5.32 -1.10 7.09
C ARG A 41 -4.40 -2.31 7.10
N ALA A 42 -4.45 -3.15 6.07
CA ALA A 42 -3.60 -4.34 5.95
C ALA A 42 -2.17 -4.04 5.45
N LEU A 43 -1.89 -2.80 5.05
CA LEU A 43 -0.55 -2.38 4.65
C LEU A 43 0.39 -2.37 5.87
N HIS A 44 1.63 -2.79 5.65
CA HIS A 44 2.68 -2.77 6.66
C HIS A 44 3.87 -1.98 6.14
N SER A 45 4.60 -1.33 7.04
CA SER A 45 5.85 -0.67 6.69
C SER A 45 6.96 -1.70 6.42
N ALA A 46 7.96 -1.33 5.62
CA ALA A 46 9.08 -2.20 5.32
C ALA A 46 9.89 -2.53 6.59
N GLU A 47 10.01 -1.55 7.47
CA GLU A 47 10.72 -1.62 8.74
C GLU A 47 10.04 -2.60 9.70
N GLU A 48 8.71 -2.51 9.82
CA GLU A 48 7.92 -3.43 10.65
C GLU A 48 8.06 -4.87 10.16
N LEU A 49 8.00 -5.09 8.85
CA LEU A 49 8.18 -6.43 8.28
C LEU A 49 9.61 -6.96 8.47
N SER A 50 10.62 -6.10 8.35
CA SER A 50 12.01 -6.42 8.61
C SER A 50 12.23 -6.85 10.07
N ALA A 51 11.71 -6.07 11.02
CA ALA A 51 11.78 -6.38 12.44
C ALA A 51 11.07 -7.71 12.78
N ARG A 52 9.87 -7.93 12.24
CA ARG A 52 9.11 -9.19 12.43
C ARG A 52 9.81 -10.41 11.82
N ARG A 53 10.51 -10.24 10.69
CA ARG A 53 11.19 -11.35 9.97
C ARG A 53 12.64 -11.57 10.40
N GLY A 54 13.25 -10.62 11.12
CA GLY A 54 14.67 -10.65 11.47
C GLY A 54 15.61 -10.59 10.27
N ARG A 55 15.19 -9.97 9.16
CA ARG A 55 15.96 -9.88 7.90
C ARG A 55 15.98 -8.44 7.41
N PRO A 56 17.13 -7.93 6.96
CA PRO A 56 17.24 -6.55 6.51
C PRO A 56 16.33 -6.27 5.30
N VAL A 57 15.82 -5.04 5.23
CA VAL A 57 15.01 -4.57 4.11
C VAL A 57 15.85 -4.61 2.83
N ARG A 58 15.51 -5.53 1.92
CA ARG A 58 16.07 -5.58 0.58
C ARG A 58 14.92 -5.43 -0.41
N SER A 59 14.96 -4.37 -1.22
CA SER A 59 14.08 -4.28 -2.38
C SER A 59 14.48 -5.37 -3.38
N VAL A 60 13.54 -6.26 -3.71
CA VAL A 60 13.71 -7.27 -4.78
C VAL A 60 13.17 -6.79 -6.13
N ILE A 61 12.59 -5.59 -6.18
CA ILE A 61 11.97 -5.00 -7.36
C ILE A 61 12.98 -4.05 -8.00
N SER A 62 13.28 -4.27 -9.28
CA SER A 62 14.16 -3.40 -10.07
C SER A 62 13.60 -1.97 -10.14
N GLY A 63 14.45 -0.97 -9.84
CA GLY A 63 14.10 0.45 -9.95
C GLY A 63 13.39 1.07 -8.73
N GLN A 64 13.11 0.31 -7.67
CA GLN A 64 12.67 0.88 -6.39
C GLN A 64 13.89 1.22 -5.52
N PRO A 65 13.87 2.34 -4.77
CA PRO A 65 14.98 2.69 -3.90
C PRO A 65 15.18 1.58 -2.87
N THR A 66 16.37 0.98 -2.87
CA THR A 66 16.81 0.15 -1.75
C THR A 66 16.99 1.09 -0.56
N SER A 67 16.06 1.09 0.40
CA SER A 67 16.36 1.67 1.70
C SER A 67 17.37 0.74 2.37
N GLU A 68 18.65 0.89 2.03
CA GLU A 68 19.73 0.32 2.82
C GLU A 68 19.63 1.00 4.18
N ALA A 69 19.01 0.33 5.15
CA ALA A 69 19.15 0.72 6.54
C ALA A 69 20.66 0.66 6.83
N SER A 70 21.26 1.84 6.90
CA SER A 70 22.64 2.06 7.31
C SER A 70 22.93 1.19 8.53
N GLY A 71 23.81 0.21 8.35
CA GLY A 71 24.55 -0.34 9.46
C GLY A 71 25.26 0.80 10.16
N GLY A 72 24.84 1.08 11.39
CA GLY A 72 25.29 2.21 12.17
C GLY A 72 25.31 1.88 13.65
N ARG A 73 26.18 0.94 14.01
CA ARG A 73 26.56 0.48 15.37
C ARG A 73 25.53 -0.35 16.14
#